data_AF-A0A1V6S9F9-F1
#
_entry.id   AF-A0A1V6S9F9-F1
#
_cell.length_a   1.000
_cell.length_b   1.000
_cell.length_c   1.000
_cell.angle_alpha   90.00
_cell.angle_beta   90.00
_cell.angle_gamma   90.00
#
_symmetry.space_group_name_H-M   'P 1'
#
loop_
_entity.id
_entity.type
_entity.pdbx_description
1 polymer ?
#
loop_
_entity_poly.entity_id
_entity_poly.type
_entity_poly.pdbx_seq_one_letter_code
_entity_poly.pdbx_strand_id
1 'polypeptide(L)'
;MAALSKLRLRQLGRNGPFFPRLGLGLMSASGIYNAPLSEADHLAFLDEAYNRGETFWDTAEKYGASEEVLGKLFAANPDKREHIFLSSKFGIILAPGQSPPFKVDSTPEYCREAIEASLHRLNLPYVDIYYIHRLDKVTPIERTMQAMVELKNGHYEVGSKILASMSDANYWRVALVAVSVVGAVVATIFFILRLYSRLLTVRKLDIGDYLMFLGLIFCHGVTICTIIAAFNGVGQDIWSLKRKTRGRVTLLFWLTQLFWPLAQTFVKLSLIVLLHQLLGTIRKLHIATIALTILTVAWCMAAILVNIFQCWPPQYFWLQVSVKGTCISGQTTFFISMGAISLMEDVLLLLLPVSTVWKMRLAVQKKFQLTALFSVGSLQWLQRGSLDAP
;
A
#
# COMPACT_ATOMS: atom_id res chain seq x y z
N MET A 1 -38.65 4.26 17.15
CA MET A 1 -37.89 5.38 16.54
C MET A 1 -36.61 5.55 17.34
N ALA A 2 -35.48 5.11 16.79
CA ALA A 2 -34.20 5.09 17.49
C ALA A 2 -33.80 6.51 17.93
N ALA A 3 -33.45 6.67 19.20
CA ALA A 3 -32.85 7.90 19.68
C ALA A 3 -31.42 7.98 19.11
N LEU A 4 -31.26 8.73 18.02
CA LEU A 4 -29.98 9.36 17.68
C LEU A 4 -29.42 9.96 18.98
N SER A 5 -28.16 9.65 19.31
CA SER A 5 -27.51 10.10 20.54
C SER A 5 -27.86 11.57 20.81
N LYS A 6 -28.57 11.83 21.92
CA LYS A 6 -28.89 13.21 22.36
C LYS A 6 -27.63 13.91 22.89
N LEU A 7 -26.54 13.17 23.05
CA LEU A 7 -25.28 13.65 23.58
C LEU A 7 -24.42 14.21 22.45
N ARG A 8 -23.75 15.33 22.75
CA ARG A 8 -22.84 15.97 21.79
C ARG A 8 -21.68 15.03 21.45
N LEU A 9 -21.52 14.74 20.16
CA LEU A 9 -20.39 13.97 19.67
C LEU A 9 -19.09 14.79 19.68
N ARG A 10 -17.96 14.11 19.90
CA ARG A 10 -16.60 14.65 19.84
C ARG A 10 -15.71 13.73 19.03
N GLN A 11 -14.75 14.30 18.31
CA GLN A 11 -13.76 13.53 17.57
C GLN A 11 -12.64 13.07 18.52
N LEU A 12 -12.29 11.78 18.47
CA LEU A 12 -11.16 11.25 19.23
C LEU A 12 -9.84 11.55 18.51
N GLY A 13 -9.09 12.55 18.99
CA GLY A 13 -7.85 12.99 18.34
C GLY A 13 -8.07 13.57 16.94
N ARG A 14 -6.99 13.78 16.17
CA ARG A 14 -7.03 14.51 14.88
C ARG A 14 -7.75 13.75 13.76
N ASN A 15 -7.72 12.41 13.80
CA ASN A 15 -8.25 11.53 12.73
C ASN A 15 -9.05 10.33 13.28
N GLY A 16 -9.50 10.37 14.54
CA GLY A 16 -10.27 9.26 15.12
C GLY A 16 -11.78 9.39 14.90
N PRO A 17 -12.54 8.38 15.35
CA PRO A 17 -13.98 8.36 15.21
C PRO A 17 -14.66 9.45 16.04
N PHE A 18 -15.90 9.78 15.67
CA PHE A 18 -16.78 10.57 16.50
C PHE A 18 -17.46 9.66 17.53
N PHE A 19 -17.49 10.10 18.79
CA PHE A 19 -18.12 9.35 19.88
C PHE A 19 -18.84 10.31 20.85
N PRO A 20 -19.83 9.83 21.61
CA PRO A 20 -20.48 10.62 22.67
C PRO A 20 -19.49 11.17 23.69
N ARG A 21 -19.64 12.45 24.06
CA ARG A 21 -18.71 13.11 25.02
C ARG A 21 -18.73 12.47 26.42
N LEU A 22 -19.87 11.92 26.82
CA LEU A 22 -20.03 11.20 28.07
C LEU A 22 -20.08 9.71 27.75
N GLY A 23 -19.51 8.91 28.64
CA GLY A 23 -19.53 7.46 28.53
C GLY A 23 -19.96 6.83 29.85
N LEU A 24 -20.60 5.68 29.74
CA LEU A 24 -21.08 4.86 30.83
C LEU A 24 -20.08 3.75 31.14
N GLY A 25 -19.39 3.87 32.28
CA GLY A 25 -18.51 2.82 32.79
C GLY A 25 -19.29 1.73 33.53
N LEU A 26 -19.06 0.46 33.16
CA LEU A 26 -19.81 -0.69 33.68
C LEU A 26 -19.11 -1.42 34.84
N MET A 27 -17.99 -0.90 35.34
CA MET A 27 -17.22 -1.48 36.44
C MET A 27 -18.02 -1.64 37.74
N SER A 28 -18.87 -0.67 38.07
CA SER A 28 -19.64 -0.71 39.32
C SER A 28 -20.76 -1.76 39.25
N ALA A 29 -21.37 -1.93 38.08
CA ALA A 29 -22.40 -2.94 37.85
C ALA A 29 -21.85 -4.37 37.96
N SER A 30 -20.55 -4.56 37.71
CA SER A 30 -19.90 -5.87 37.77
C SER A 30 -19.52 -6.36 39.17
N GLY A 31 -19.83 -5.60 40.22
CA GLY A 31 -19.56 -6.01 41.59
C GLY A 31 -18.16 -5.70 42.13
N ILE A 32 -17.39 -4.84 41.46
CA ILE A 32 -16.04 -4.48 41.93
C ILE A 32 -16.07 -3.44 43.06
N TYR A 33 -16.93 -2.43 42.95
CA TYR A 33 -17.06 -1.39 43.97
C TYR A 33 -18.19 -1.65 44.97
N ASN A 34 -19.23 -2.35 44.54
CA ASN A 34 -20.46 -2.61 45.30
C ASN A 34 -20.93 -4.06 45.08
N ALA A 35 -22.05 -4.46 45.67
CA ALA A 35 -22.69 -5.73 45.28
C ALA A 35 -23.01 -5.73 43.77
N PRO A 36 -22.76 -6.84 43.05
CA PRO A 36 -23.09 -6.94 41.63
C PRO A 36 -24.59 -6.80 41.43
N LEU A 37 -24.99 -6.18 40.31
CA LEU A 37 -26.40 -6.17 39.91
C LEU A 37 -26.83 -7.59 39.53
N SER A 38 -28.11 -7.91 39.77
CA SER A 38 -28.71 -9.08 39.13
C SER A 38 -28.67 -8.89 37.61
N GLU A 39 -28.65 -9.98 36.84
CA GLU A 39 -28.64 -9.89 35.37
C GLU A 39 -29.85 -9.09 34.84
N ALA A 40 -31.04 -9.30 35.42
CA ALA A 40 -32.25 -8.60 35.04
C ALA A 40 -32.15 -7.08 35.29
N ASP A 41 -31.61 -6.67 36.46
CA ASP A 41 -31.42 -5.26 36.78
C ASP A 41 -30.35 -4.62 35.90
N HIS A 42 -29.29 -5.37 35.56
CA HIS A 42 -28.23 -4.89 34.68
C HIS A 42 -28.74 -4.66 33.26
N LEU A 43 -29.53 -5.59 32.71
CA LEU A 43 -30.18 -5.43 31.41
C LEU A 43 -31.16 -4.25 31.40
N ALA A 44 -32.00 -4.13 32.43
CA ALA A 44 -32.95 -3.01 32.56
C ALA A 44 -32.22 -1.66 32.65
N PHE A 45 -31.11 -1.60 33.37
CA PHE A 45 -30.26 -0.42 33.47
C PHE A 45 -29.67 0.00 32.11
N LEU A 46 -29.11 -0.96 31.35
CA LEU A 46 -28.54 -0.70 30.03
C LEU A 46 -29.61 -0.25 29.03
N ASP A 47 -30.80 -0.84 29.08
CA ASP A 47 -31.93 -0.43 28.26
C ASP A 47 -32.39 1.00 28.56
N GLU A 48 -32.47 1.38 29.83
CA GLU A 48 -32.80 2.76 30.22
C GLU A 48 -31.69 3.75 29.81
N ALA A 49 -30.41 3.37 29.96
CA ALA A 49 -29.29 4.19 29.49
C ALA A 49 -29.39 4.46 27.98
N TYR A 50 -29.66 3.42 27.18
CA TYR A 50 -29.89 3.53 25.75
C TYR A 50 -31.09 4.44 25.43
N ASN A 51 -32.22 4.25 26.12
CA ASN A 51 -33.43 5.06 25.92
C ASN A 51 -33.21 6.55 26.24
N ARG A 52 -32.28 6.86 27.14
CA ARG A 52 -31.85 8.23 27.45
C ARG A 52 -30.87 8.82 26.43
N GLY A 53 -30.41 8.01 25.46
CA GLY A 53 -29.47 8.42 24.42
C GLY A 53 -28.00 8.32 24.83
N GLU A 54 -27.70 7.60 25.92
CA GLU A 54 -26.33 7.22 26.28
C GLU A 54 -25.89 6.04 25.43
N THR A 55 -24.90 6.27 24.57
CA THR A 55 -24.47 5.32 23.55
C THR A 55 -22.96 5.09 23.53
N PHE A 56 -22.23 5.52 24.56
CA PHE A 56 -20.82 5.15 24.75
C PHE A 56 -20.68 4.30 26.01
N TRP A 57 -20.42 3.01 25.86
CA TRP A 57 -20.35 2.06 26.97
C TRP A 57 -18.94 1.49 27.13
N ASP A 58 -18.45 1.47 28.37
CA ASP A 58 -17.11 1.03 28.72
C ASP A 58 -17.11 -0.21 29.63
N THR A 59 -16.55 -1.31 29.12
CA THR A 59 -16.41 -2.60 29.82
C THR A 59 -14.94 -3.03 29.88
N ALA A 60 -14.65 -4.20 30.46
CA ALA A 60 -13.32 -4.80 30.48
C ALA A 60 -13.43 -6.30 30.66
N GLU A 61 -12.40 -7.05 30.25
CA GLU A 61 -12.34 -8.50 30.47
C GLU A 61 -12.45 -8.91 31.94
N LYS A 62 -12.05 -8.02 32.87
CA LYS A 62 -12.08 -8.29 34.32
C LYS A 62 -13.22 -7.60 35.05
N TYR A 63 -14.20 -7.03 34.35
CA TYR A 63 -15.42 -6.49 34.96
C TYR A 63 -16.47 -7.57 35.15
N GLY A 64 -16.15 -8.62 35.91
CA GLY A 64 -17.08 -9.70 36.25
C GLY A 64 -17.90 -10.20 35.04
N ALA A 65 -19.22 -10.29 35.19
CA ALA A 65 -20.15 -10.72 34.14
C ALA A 65 -20.53 -9.61 33.12
N SER A 66 -19.88 -8.44 33.15
CA SER A 66 -20.26 -7.28 32.33
C SER A 66 -20.29 -7.58 30.82
N GLU A 67 -19.24 -8.22 30.30
CA GLU A 67 -19.17 -8.60 28.87
C GLU A 67 -20.22 -9.66 28.48
N GLU A 68 -20.53 -10.60 29.38
CA GLU A 68 -21.54 -11.63 29.13
C GLU A 68 -22.96 -11.05 29.09
N VAL A 69 -23.27 -10.13 30.00
CA VAL A 69 -24.57 -9.42 30.02
C VAL A 69 -24.73 -8.55 28.77
N LEU A 70 -23.69 -7.83 28.38
CA LEU A 70 -23.68 -7.07 27.13
C LEU A 70 -23.89 -7.97 25.92
N GLY A 71 -23.23 -9.12 25.87
CA GLY A 71 -23.41 -10.08 24.78
C GLY A 71 -24.83 -10.61 24.67
N LYS A 72 -25.49 -10.91 25.80
CA LYS A 72 -26.92 -11.26 25.82
C LYS A 72 -27.81 -10.13 25.32
N LEU A 73 -27.53 -8.89 25.76
CA LEU A 73 -28.29 -7.71 25.33
C LEU A 73 -28.20 -7.50 23.81
N PHE A 74 -27.01 -7.59 23.23
CA PHE A 74 -26.80 -7.41 21.80
C PHE A 74 -27.34 -8.56 20.97
N ALA A 75 -27.27 -9.81 21.47
CA ALA A 75 -27.91 -10.95 20.82
C ALA A 75 -29.43 -10.80 20.76
N ALA A 76 -30.05 -10.26 21.82
CA ALA A 76 -31.48 -9.98 21.86
C ALA A 76 -31.88 -8.72 21.08
N ASN A 77 -30.95 -7.77 20.87
CA ASN A 77 -31.21 -6.49 20.20
C ASN A 77 -30.08 -6.12 19.21
N PRO A 78 -29.97 -6.82 18.06
CA PRO A 78 -28.89 -6.55 17.10
C PRO A 78 -28.84 -5.09 16.63
N ASP A 79 -30.00 -4.48 16.40
CA ASP A 79 -30.11 -3.08 15.96
C ASP A 79 -29.53 -2.08 16.97
N LYS A 80 -29.61 -2.38 18.28
CA LYS A 80 -29.03 -1.51 19.32
C LYS A 80 -27.52 -1.48 19.22
N ARG A 81 -26.86 -2.59 18.87
CA ARG A 81 -25.40 -2.68 18.78
C ARG A 81 -24.82 -1.69 17.77
N GLU A 82 -25.50 -1.43 16.66
CA GLU A 82 -25.06 -0.48 15.63
C GLU A 82 -24.98 0.97 16.15
N HIS A 83 -25.75 1.27 17.19
CA HIS A 83 -25.82 2.59 17.80
C HIS A 83 -24.87 2.77 18.99
N ILE A 84 -24.34 1.69 19.55
CA ILE A 84 -23.45 1.73 20.70
C ILE A 84 -21.99 1.80 20.25
N PHE A 85 -21.28 2.81 20.74
CA PHE A 85 -19.83 2.87 20.74
C PHE A 85 -19.31 2.09 21.96
N LEU A 86 -18.76 0.89 21.74
CA LEU A 86 -18.36 -0.02 22.81
C LEU A 86 -16.83 -0.03 23.00
N SER A 87 -16.37 0.19 24.23
CA SER A 87 -14.98 0.02 24.61
C SER A 87 -14.75 -1.21 25.49
N SER A 88 -13.65 -1.93 25.24
CA SER A 88 -13.10 -2.92 26.17
C SER A 88 -11.60 -2.72 26.35
N LYS A 89 -11.01 -3.39 27.34
CA LYS A 89 -9.64 -3.15 27.79
C LYS A 89 -9.02 -4.39 28.43
N PHE A 90 -7.70 -4.50 28.36
CA PHE A 90 -6.93 -5.65 28.87
C PHE A 90 -5.73 -5.27 29.72
N GLY A 91 -5.20 -6.25 30.44
CA GLY A 91 -3.88 -6.15 31.07
C GLY A 91 -3.89 -6.21 32.59
N ILE A 92 -5.05 -6.50 33.18
CA ILE A 92 -5.16 -6.86 34.59
C ILE A 92 -5.46 -8.35 34.67
N ILE A 93 -4.66 -9.09 35.42
CA ILE A 93 -4.91 -10.51 35.73
C ILE A 93 -5.26 -10.58 37.21
N LEU A 94 -6.43 -11.12 37.54
CA LEU A 94 -6.83 -11.32 38.94
C LEU A 94 -5.89 -12.35 39.58
N ALA A 95 -5.35 -12.02 40.75
CA ALA A 95 -4.42 -12.88 41.48
C ALA A 95 -4.90 -13.02 42.94
N PRO A 96 -5.89 -13.91 43.20
CA PRO A 96 -6.39 -14.14 44.54
C PRO A 96 -5.26 -14.56 45.48
N GLY A 97 -5.17 -13.93 46.65
CA GLY A 97 -4.13 -14.22 47.65
C GLY A 97 -2.82 -13.45 47.48
N GLN A 98 -2.68 -12.59 46.45
CA GLN A 98 -1.54 -11.67 46.32
C GLN A 98 -1.86 -10.27 46.87
N SER A 99 -0.81 -9.50 47.20
CA SER A 99 -0.90 -8.08 47.54
C SER A 99 0.00 -7.26 46.62
N PRO A 100 -0.54 -6.44 45.70
CA PRO A 100 -1.98 -6.24 45.44
C PRO A 100 -2.65 -7.49 44.82
N PRO A 101 -3.99 -7.62 44.88
CA PRO A 101 -4.73 -8.81 44.44
C PRO A 101 -4.85 -8.92 42.90
N PHE A 102 -3.87 -8.42 42.17
CA PHE A 102 -3.80 -8.50 40.72
C PHE A 102 -2.34 -8.42 40.24
N LYS A 103 -2.10 -9.07 39.10
CA LYS A 103 -0.92 -8.89 38.25
C LYS A 103 -1.27 -7.95 37.09
N VAL A 104 -0.28 -7.22 36.59
CA VAL A 104 -0.40 -6.49 35.31
C VAL A 104 0.38 -7.25 34.24
N ASP A 105 -0.22 -7.43 33.08
CA ASP A 105 0.40 -8.08 31.93
C ASP A 105 0.03 -7.31 30.66
N SER A 106 0.99 -6.58 30.10
CA SER A 106 0.78 -5.86 28.84
C SER A 106 1.52 -6.51 27.68
N THR A 107 1.84 -7.81 27.77
CA THR A 107 2.53 -8.53 26.70
C THR A 107 1.68 -8.62 25.43
N PRO A 108 2.33 -8.69 24.23
CA PRO A 108 1.65 -8.98 22.97
C PRO A 108 0.79 -10.25 23.01
N GLU A 109 1.26 -11.27 23.72
CA GLU A 109 0.60 -12.56 23.87
C GLU A 109 -0.70 -12.41 24.66
N TYR A 110 -0.63 -11.77 25.82
CA TYR A 110 -1.82 -11.55 26.65
C TYR A 110 -2.83 -10.59 26.01
N CYS A 111 -2.36 -9.56 25.29
CA CYS A 111 -3.22 -8.65 24.51
C CYS A 111 -4.17 -9.40 23.58
N ARG A 112 -3.62 -10.40 22.87
CA ARG A 112 -4.31 -11.25 21.89
C ARG A 112 -5.28 -12.23 22.55
N GLU A 113 -4.83 -12.93 23.58
CA GLU A 113 -5.68 -13.84 24.37
C GLU A 113 -6.88 -13.09 24.99
N ALA A 114 -6.63 -11.91 25.57
CA ALA A 114 -7.65 -11.13 26.25
C ALA A 114 -8.73 -10.61 25.29
N ILE A 115 -8.37 -10.14 24.08
CA ILE A 115 -9.38 -9.65 23.12
C ILE A 115 -10.23 -10.80 22.60
N GLU A 116 -9.63 -11.97 22.33
CA GLU A 116 -10.37 -13.14 21.86
C GLU A 116 -11.41 -13.56 22.90
N ALA A 117 -10.99 -13.70 24.15
CA ALA A 117 -11.88 -14.07 25.24
C ALA A 117 -12.98 -13.01 25.46
N SER A 118 -12.66 -11.73 25.28
CA SER A 118 -13.62 -10.63 25.39
C SER A 118 -14.67 -10.67 24.28
N LEU A 119 -14.25 -10.83 23.02
CA LEU A 119 -15.15 -10.95 21.86
C LEU A 119 -16.02 -12.21 21.96
N HIS A 120 -15.48 -13.31 22.48
CA HIS A 120 -16.25 -14.51 22.77
C HIS A 120 -17.34 -14.27 23.82
N ARG A 121 -17.01 -13.65 24.97
CA ARG A 121 -18.02 -13.32 26.01
C ARG A 121 -19.07 -12.33 25.51
N LEU A 122 -18.65 -11.33 24.73
CA LEU A 122 -19.53 -10.35 24.11
C LEU A 122 -20.37 -10.94 22.97
N ASN A 123 -20.01 -12.11 22.44
CA ASN A 123 -20.57 -12.65 21.21
C ASN A 123 -20.59 -11.62 20.06
N LEU A 124 -19.49 -10.86 19.92
CA LEU A 124 -19.34 -9.80 18.94
C LEU A 124 -18.10 -10.02 18.07
N PRO A 125 -18.13 -9.61 16.80
CA PRO A 125 -16.95 -9.67 15.94
C PRO A 125 -15.93 -8.55 16.22
N TYR A 126 -16.34 -7.47 16.90
CA TYR A 126 -15.47 -6.33 17.21
C TYR A 126 -15.96 -5.48 18.39
N VAL A 127 -15.05 -4.68 18.93
CA VAL A 127 -15.32 -3.51 19.79
C VAL A 127 -14.84 -2.24 19.10
N ASP A 128 -15.45 -1.09 19.38
CA ASP A 128 -15.16 0.18 18.70
C ASP A 128 -13.81 0.78 19.13
N ILE A 129 -13.44 0.58 20.40
CA ILE A 129 -12.11 0.89 20.89
C ILE A 129 -11.61 -0.17 21.87
N TYR A 130 -10.36 -0.58 21.70
CA TYR A 130 -9.69 -1.53 22.57
C TYR A 130 -8.40 -0.89 23.09
N TYR A 131 -8.17 -0.94 24.41
CA TYR A 131 -7.04 -0.26 25.01
C TYR A 131 -6.39 -1.01 26.17
N ILE A 132 -5.14 -0.62 26.47
CA ILE A 132 -4.37 -1.18 27.58
C ILE A 132 -4.91 -0.59 28.88
N HIS A 133 -5.37 -1.44 29.78
CA HIS A 133 -5.90 -1.07 31.08
C HIS A 133 -4.79 -0.53 31.99
N ARG A 134 -3.64 -1.23 32.05
CA ARG A 134 -2.43 -0.82 32.77
C ARG A 134 -1.18 -1.37 32.09
N LEU A 135 -0.09 -0.61 32.13
CA LEU A 135 1.22 -1.05 31.64
C LEU A 135 1.97 -1.81 32.73
N ASP A 136 2.54 -2.96 32.39
CA ASP A 136 3.32 -3.80 33.31
C ASP A 136 4.70 -3.20 33.66
N LYS A 137 5.13 -2.17 32.92
CA LYS A 137 6.43 -1.47 33.05
C LYS A 137 7.67 -2.34 32.79
N VAL A 138 7.48 -3.56 32.29
CA VAL A 138 8.57 -4.51 31.98
C VAL A 138 8.59 -4.87 30.49
N THR A 139 7.42 -4.87 29.84
CA THR A 139 7.27 -5.07 28.41
C THR A 139 7.55 -3.75 27.67
N PRO A 140 8.46 -3.72 26.67
CA PRO A 140 8.62 -2.56 25.81
C PRO A 140 7.30 -2.20 25.12
N ILE A 141 6.85 -0.95 25.29
CA ILE A 141 5.54 -0.50 24.83
C ILE A 141 5.33 -0.70 23.33
N GLU A 142 6.39 -0.60 22.54
CA GLU A 142 6.38 -0.78 21.09
C GLU A 142 5.88 -2.18 20.72
N ARG A 143 6.22 -3.21 21.51
CA ARG A 143 5.76 -4.58 21.26
C ARG A 143 4.26 -4.72 21.50
N THR A 144 3.77 -4.16 22.60
CA THR A 144 2.33 -4.15 22.92
C THR A 144 1.54 -3.39 21.86
N MET A 145 2.03 -2.20 21.48
CA MET A 145 1.39 -1.38 20.46
C MET A 145 1.40 -2.04 19.09
N GLN A 146 2.47 -2.76 18.73
CA GLN A 146 2.51 -3.55 17.51
C GLN A 146 1.37 -4.59 17.49
N ALA A 147 1.19 -5.36 18.57
CA ALA A 147 0.09 -6.31 18.66
C ALA A 147 -1.29 -5.65 18.56
N MET A 148 -1.47 -4.48 19.19
CA MET A 148 -2.73 -3.72 19.07
C MET A 148 -2.99 -3.18 17.67
N VAL A 149 -1.94 -2.78 16.94
CA VAL A 149 -2.04 -2.38 15.53
C VAL A 149 -2.38 -3.59 14.66
N GLU A 150 -1.78 -4.76 14.91
CA GLU A 150 -2.12 -6.02 14.25
C GLU A 150 -3.61 -6.35 14.46
N LEU A 151 -4.11 -6.28 15.71
CA LEU A 151 -5.52 -6.47 16.04
C LEU A 151 -6.43 -5.49 15.30
N LYS A 152 -6.09 -4.18 15.33
CA LYS A 152 -6.85 -3.14 14.63
C LYS A 152 -6.93 -3.40 13.12
N ASN A 153 -5.85 -3.90 12.53
CA ASN A 153 -5.76 -4.19 11.11
C ASN A 153 -6.33 -5.57 10.74
N GLY A 154 -6.81 -6.35 11.72
CA GLY A 154 -7.35 -7.69 11.49
C GLY A 154 -6.30 -8.79 11.32
N HIS A 155 -5.03 -8.50 11.54
CA HIS A 155 -3.91 -9.42 11.34
C HIS A 155 -3.71 -10.35 12.56
N TYR A 156 -4.75 -11.08 12.95
CA TYR A 156 -4.70 -12.01 14.09
C TYR A 156 -5.13 -13.43 13.69
N GLU A 157 -4.28 -14.42 14.00
CA GLU A 157 -4.60 -15.83 13.86
C GLU A 157 -5.13 -16.41 15.18
N VAL A 158 -6.39 -16.87 15.16
CA VAL A 158 -6.86 -17.92 16.07
C VAL A 158 -7.74 -18.90 15.31
N GLY A 159 -7.60 -20.19 15.62
CA GLY A 159 -8.62 -21.22 15.42
C GLY A 159 -9.43 -21.11 14.12
N SER A 160 -8.81 -21.44 12.99
CA SER A 160 -9.49 -21.75 11.71
C SER A 160 -10.68 -20.86 11.32
N LYS A 161 -10.55 -19.53 11.34
CA LYS A 161 -11.33 -18.65 10.46
C LYS A 161 -10.69 -17.27 10.42
N ILE A 162 -9.96 -17.02 9.34
CA ILE A 162 -9.45 -15.70 8.98
C ILE A 162 -10.66 -14.78 8.78
N LEU A 163 -10.96 -13.93 9.76
CA LEU A 163 -11.93 -12.85 9.68
C LEU A 163 -11.21 -11.51 9.90
N ALA A 164 -10.30 -11.17 8.97
CA ALA A 164 -10.07 -9.80 8.47
C ALA A 164 -8.73 -9.70 7.70
N SER A 165 -8.84 -9.54 6.39
CA SER A 165 -7.96 -8.79 5.47
C SER A 165 -8.15 -9.34 4.04
N MET A 166 -9.41 -9.47 3.64
CA MET A 166 -9.75 -9.70 2.23
C MET A 166 -10.02 -8.37 1.50
N SER A 167 -10.06 -7.20 2.15
CA SER A 167 -10.20 -5.93 1.40
C SER A 167 -8.86 -5.40 0.89
N ASP A 168 -7.83 -5.32 1.74
CA ASP A 168 -6.59 -4.61 1.39
C ASP A 168 -5.66 -5.45 0.52
N ALA A 169 -5.44 -6.71 0.86
CA ALA A 169 -4.64 -7.61 0.01
C ALA A 169 -5.30 -7.83 -1.36
N ASN A 170 -6.64 -7.95 -1.41
CA ASN A 170 -7.34 -8.04 -2.70
C ASN A 170 -7.32 -6.69 -3.44
N TYR A 171 -7.41 -5.55 -2.75
CA TYR A 171 -7.26 -4.23 -3.35
C TYR A 171 -5.89 -4.08 -4.01
N TRP A 172 -4.80 -4.34 -3.28
CA TRP A 172 -3.45 -4.23 -3.82
C TRP A 172 -3.20 -5.22 -4.95
N ARG A 173 -3.72 -6.45 -4.83
CA ARG A 173 -3.69 -7.42 -5.93
C ARG A 173 -4.39 -6.89 -7.17
N VAL A 174 -5.62 -6.40 -7.04
CA VAL A 174 -6.41 -5.88 -8.16
C VAL A 174 -5.77 -4.63 -8.74
N ALA A 175 -5.32 -3.69 -7.90
CA ALA A 175 -4.67 -2.46 -8.32
C ALA A 175 -3.37 -2.74 -9.10
N LEU A 176 -2.50 -3.60 -8.59
CA LEU A 176 -1.25 -3.96 -9.27
C LEU A 176 -1.52 -4.64 -10.62
N VAL A 177 -2.44 -5.61 -10.65
CA VAL A 177 -2.80 -6.30 -11.90
C VAL A 177 -3.41 -5.31 -12.90
N ALA A 178 -4.39 -4.50 -12.47
CA ALA A 178 -5.08 -3.56 -13.34
C ALA A 178 -4.13 -2.51 -13.91
N VAL A 179 -3.33 -1.85 -13.08
CA VAL A 179 -2.39 -0.80 -13.51
C VAL A 179 -1.34 -1.37 -14.46
N SER A 180 -0.74 -2.52 -14.13
CA SER A 180 0.29 -3.13 -14.98
C SER A 180 -0.28 -3.62 -16.32
N VAL A 181 -1.46 -4.25 -16.33
CA VAL A 181 -2.10 -4.72 -17.57
C VAL A 181 -2.52 -3.53 -18.44
N VAL A 182 -3.16 -2.52 -17.87
CA VAL A 182 -3.57 -1.32 -18.62
C VAL A 182 -2.33 -0.63 -19.20
N GLY A 183 -1.27 -0.46 -18.41
CA GLY A 183 0.00 0.11 -18.88
C GLY A 183 0.62 -0.68 -20.03
N ALA A 184 0.68 -2.01 -19.92
CA ALA A 184 1.25 -2.87 -20.96
C ALA A 184 0.41 -2.87 -22.26
N VAL A 185 -0.92 -2.86 -22.15
CA VAL A 185 -1.84 -2.78 -23.29
C VAL A 185 -1.67 -1.43 -24.00
N VAL A 186 -1.69 -0.33 -23.25
CA VAL A 186 -1.50 1.02 -23.78
C VAL A 186 -0.13 1.13 -24.48
N ALA A 187 0.95 0.67 -23.84
CA ALA A 187 2.28 0.66 -24.44
C ALA A 187 2.33 -0.15 -25.76
N THR A 188 1.67 -1.30 -25.79
CA THR A 188 1.60 -2.15 -26.99
C THR A 188 0.82 -1.46 -28.12
N ILE A 189 -0.30 -0.81 -27.81
CA ILE A 189 -1.08 -0.03 -28.78
C ILE A 189 -0.23 1.10 -29.36
N PHE A 190 0.46 1.88 -28.53
CA PHE A 190 1.34 2.95 -29.00
C PHE A 190 2.48 2.44 -29.89
N PHE A 191 3.07 1.30 -29.56
CA PHE A 191 4.08 0.67 -30.41
C PHE A 191 3.51 0.23 -31.77
N ILE A 192 2.32 -0.39 -31.80
CA ILE A 192 1.65 -0.79 -33.04
C ILE A 192 1.31 0.44 -33.89
N LEU A 193 0.75 1.49 -33.28
CA LEU A 193 0.46 2.75 -33.97
C LEU A 193 1.72 3.38 -34.54
N ARG A 194 2.83 3.36 -33.79
CA ARG A 194 4.13 3.83 -34.25
C ARG A 194 4.61 3.03 -35.48
N LEU A 195 4.55 1.70 -35.42
CA LEU A 195 4.94 0.83 -36.52
C LEU A 195 4.08 1.08 -37.77
N TYR A 196 2.76 1.18 -37.58
CA TYR A 196 1.81 1.48 -38.66
C TYR A 196 2.11 2.84 -39.31
N SER A 197 2.32 3.89 -38.52
CA SER A 197 2.68 5.23 -39.01
C SER A 197 3.98 5.21 -39.83
N ARG A 198 4.97 4.43 -39.38
CA ARG A 198 6.25 4.26 -40.10
C ARG A 198 6.09 3.52 -41.41
N LEU A 199 5.31 2.44 -41.44
CA LEU A 199 5.02 1.67 -42.65
C LEU A 199 4.30 2.50 -43.71
N LEU A 200 3.39 3.40 -43.30
CA LEU A 200 2.72 4.32 -44.22
C LEU A 200 3.63 5.42 -44.78
N THR A 201 4.59 5.91 -43.98
CA THR A 201 5.37 7.11 -44.33
C THR A 201 6.70 6.79 -45.03
N VAL A 202 7.46 5.83 -44.50
CA VAL A 202 8.88 5.61 -44.90
C VAL A 202 9.12 4.18 -45.41
N ARG A 203 8.23 3.21 -45.11
CA ARG A 203 8.34 1.78 -45.50
C ARG A 203 9.66 1.09 -45.11
N LYS A 204 10.44 1.65 -44.17
CA LYS A 204 11.65 1.05 -43.59
C LYS A 204 11.67 1.23 -42.08
N LEU A 205 12.20 0.22 -41.37
CA LEU A 205 12.39 0.25 -39.91
C LEU A 205 13.75 0.86 -39.58
N ASP A 206 13.77 1.70 -38.55
CA ASP A 206 14.98 2.30 -38.02
C ASP A 206 15.46 1.59 -36.74
N ILE A 207 16.73 1.79 -36.37
CA ILE A 207 17.32 1.30 -35.11
C ILE A 207 16.46 1.71 -33.90
N GLY A 208 15.89 2.92 -33.91
CA GLY A 208 14.98 3.36 -32.85
C GLY A 208 13.76 2.46 -32.69
N ASP A 209 13.22 1.89 -33.76
CA ASP A 209 12.04 1.02 -33.69
C ASP A 209 12.39 -0.37 -33.12
N TYR A 210 13.57 -0.91 -33.44
CA TYR A 210 14.09 -2.14 -32.82
C TYR A 210 14.36 -1.97 -31.33
N LEU A 211 14.94 -0.85 -30.92
CA LEU A 211 15.16 -0.54 -29.50
C LEU A 211 13.82 -0.44 -28.76
N MET A 212 12.82 0.22 -29.33
CA MET A 212 11.48 0.31 -28.73
C MET A 212 10.83 -1.07 -28.56
N PHE A 213 10.96 -1.94 -29.57
CA PHE A 213 10.46 -3.31 -29.51
C PHE A 213 11.12 -4.10 -28.37
N LEU A 214 12.44 -4.00 -28.23
CA LEU A 214 13.17 -4.65 -27.16
C LEU A 214 12.77 -4.10 -25.78
N GLY A 215 12.57 -2.79 -25.66
CA GLY A 215 12.02 -2.16 -24.46
C GLY A 215 10.63 -2.70 -24.10
N LEU A 216 9.76 -2.91 -25.09
CA LEU A 216 8.43 -3.48 -24.90
C LEU A 216 8.49 -4.92 -24.38
N ILE A 217 9.43 -5.75 -24.85
CA ILE A 217 9.63 -7.12 -24.34
C ILE A 217 9.95 -7.08 -22.84
N PHE A 218 10.89 -6.22 -22.41
CA PHE A 218 11.23 -6.09 -20.99
C PHE A 218 10.09 -5.50 -20.16
N CYS A 219 9.31 -4.57 -20.72
CA CYS A 219 8.09 -4.04 -20.09
C CYS A 219 7.05 -5.14 -19.84
N HIS A 220 6.83 -6.04 -20.80
CA HIS A 220 6.01 -7.23 -20.61
C HIS A 220 6.60 -8.18 -19.57
N GLY A 221 7.93 -8.34 -19.53
CA GLY A 221 8.63 -9.08 -18.47
C GLY A 221 8.30 -8.56 -17.07
N VAL A 222 8.41 -7.23 -16.86
CA VAL A 222 8.00 -6.57 -15.60
C VAL A 222 6.54 -6.85 -15.29
N THR A 223 5.66 -6.74 -16.29
CA THR A 223 4.21 -6.95 -16.14
C THR A 223 3.90 -8.38 -15.69
N ILE A 224 4.49 -9.38 -16.35
CA ILE A 224 4.33 -10.80 -16.00
C ILE A 224 4.83 -11.07 -14.58
N CYS A 225 6.03 -10.58 -14.24
CA CYS A 225 6.56 -10.75 -12.88
C CYS A 225 5.65 -10.12 -11.81
N THR A 226 5.12 -8.93 -12.09
CA THR A 226 4.22 -8.20 -11.18
C THR A 226 2.89 -8.93 -11.00
N ILE A 227 2.30 -9.45 -12.09
CA ILE A 227 1.05 -10.22 -12.03
C ILE A 227 1.26 -11.49 -11.21
N ILE A 228 2.32 -12.27 -11.50
CA ILE A 228 2.59 -13.49 -10.74
C ILE A 228 2.82 -13.15 -9.26
N ALA A 229 3.57 -12.08 -8.96
CA ALA A 229 3.78 -11.64 -7.58
C ALA A 229 2.44 -11.27 -6.90
N ALA A 230 1.55 -10.56 -7.59
CA ALA A 230 0.23 -10.18 -7.09
C ALA A 230 -0.61 -11.38 -6.61
N PHE A 231 -0.54 -12.51 -7.32
CA PHE A 231 -1.24 -13.75 -6.93
C PHE A 231 -0.51 -14.57 -5.85
N ASN A 232 0.74 -14.24 -5.53
CA ASN A 232 1.53 -14.93 -4.50
C ASN A 232 1.55 -14.18 -3.16
N GLY A 233 0.55 -13.33 -2.88
CA GLY A 233 0.36 -12.69 -1.57
C GLY A 233 1.01 -11.32 -1.41
N VAL A 234 1.24 -10.60 -2.52
CA VAL A 234 1.62 -9.18 -2.45
C VAL A 234 0.52 -8.37 -1.77
N GLY A 235 0.91 -7.44 -0.89
CA GLY A 235 0.02 -6.69 -0.01
C GLY A 235 -0.11 -7.27 1.39
N GLN A 236 0.41 -8.48 1.63
CA GLN A 236 0.58 -9.06 2.96
C GLN A 236 2.02 -8.81 3.45
N ASP A 237 2.20 -8.81 4.77
CA ASP A 237 3.55 -8.71 5.34
C ASP A 237 4.42 -9.89 4.91
N ILE A 238 5.68 -9.62 4.56
CA ILE A 238 6.57 -10.65 3.97
C ILE A 238 6.83 -11.82 4.93
N TRP A 239 6.75 -11.58 6.24
CA TRP A 239 6.97 -12.60 7.26
C TRP A 239 5.74 -13.46 7.49
N SER A 240 4.55 -12.96 7.15
CA SER A 240 3.28 -13.72 7.19
C SER A 240 3.15 -14.76 6.06
N LEU A 241 3.91 -14.61 4.97
CA LEU A 241 3.84 -15.51 3.82
C LEU A 241 4.53 -16.86 4.11
N LYS A 242 3.88 -17.95 3.70
CA LYS A 242 4.47 -19.30 3.70
C LYS A 242 5.85 -19.27 3.04
N ARG A 243 6.84 -19.94 3.65
CA ARG A 243 8.27 -19.91 3.25
C ARG A 243 8.52 -20.11 1.76
N LYS A 244 7.82 -21.06 1.11
CA LYS A 244 7.95 -21.34 -0.33
C LYS A 244 7.39 -20.21 -1.20
N THR A 245 6.30 -19.58 -0.77
CA THR A 245 5.68 -18.43 -1.44
C THR A 245 6.55 -17.19 -1.29
N ARG A 246 7.10 -16.94 -0.09
CA ARG A 246 8.02 -15.84 0.18
C ARG A 246 9.22 -15.85 -0.78
N GLY A 247 9.90 -16.99 -0.93
CA GLY A 247 11.03 -17.13 -1.86
C GLY A 247 10.66 -16.84 -3.32
N ARG A 248 9.45 -17.22 -3.77
CA ARG A 248 8.97 -16.91 -5.13
C ARG A 248 8.71 -15.42 -5.31
N VAL A 249 8.06 -14.77 -4.35
CA VAL A 249 7.77 -13.32 -4.42
C VAL A 249 9.07 -12.52 -4.44
N THR A 250 10.04 -12.87 -3.60
CA THR A 250 11.35 -12.20 -3.60
C THR A 250 12.13 -12.43 -4.89
N LEU A 251 12.04 -13.63 -5.49
CA LEU A 251 12.66 -13.89 -6.79
C LEU A 251 12.02 -13.04 -7.90
N LEU A 252 10.69 -12.95 -7.94
CA LEU A 252 9.97 -12.13 -8.92
C LEU A 252 10.27 -10.64 -8.73
N PHE A 253 10.43 -10.18 -7.49
CA PHE A 253 10.85 -8.83 -7.19
C PHE A 253 12.28 -8.56 -7.70
N TRP A 254 13.21 -9.49 -7.46
CA TRP A 254 14.57 -9.42 -8.01
C TRP A 254 14.59 -9.35 -9.54
N LEU A 255 13.79 -10.19 -10.22
CA LEU A 255 13.64 -10.15 -11.68
C LEU A 255 13.04 -8.84 -12.18
N THR A 256 12.06 -8.29 -11.45
CA THR A 256 11.43 -7.01 -11.79
C THR A 256 12.45 -5.87 -11.73
N GLN A 257 13.30 -5.86 -10.71
CA GLN A 257 14.39 -4.89 -10.57
C GLN A 257 15.46 -5.02 -11.68
N LEU A 258 15.54 -6.17 -12.37
CA LEU A 258 16.43 -6.38 -13.53
C LEU A 258 15.76 -5.95 -14.85
N PHE A 259 14.48 -6.30 -15.06
CA PHE A 259 13.77 -5.96 -16.29
C PHE A 259 13.39 -4.48 -16.38
N TRP A 260 13.05 -3.84 -15.25
CA TRP A 260 12.66 -2.44 -15.22
C TRP A 260 13.72 -1.48 -15.79
N PRO A 261 15.01 -1.52 -15.36
CA PRO A 261 16.03 -0.63 -15.91
C PRO A 261 16.30 -0.91 -17.39
N LEU A 262 16.29 -2.18 -17.82
CA LEU A 262 16.43 -2.55 -19.24
C LEU A 262 15.30 -1.94 -20.08
N ALA A 263 14.05 -2.09 -19.66
CA ALA A 263 12.90 -1.50 -20.34
C ALA A 263 13.04 0.02 -20.48
N GLN A 264 13.38 0.71 -19.39
CA GLN A 264 13.59 2.16 -19.37
C GLN A 264 14.70 2.60 -20.33
N THR A 265 15.86 1.94 -20.29
CA THR A 265 17.00 2.27 -21.15
C THR A 265 16.67 2.12 -22.62
N PHE A 266 16.06 1.02 -23.05
CA PHE A 266 15.75 0.80 -24.46
C PHE A 266 14.72 1.81 -25.00
N VAL A 267 13.71 2.16 -24.22
CA VAL A 267 12.72 3.20 -24.59
C VAL A 267 13.41 4.57 -24.69
N LYS A 268 14.24 4.94 -23.70
CA LYS A 268 14.97 6.21 -23.71
C LYS A 268 15.95 6.32 -24.87
N LEU A 269 16.70 5.26 -25.17
CA LEU A 269 17.61 5.22 -26.32
C LEU A 269 16.84 5.37 -27.65
N SER A 270 15.65 4.76 -27.78
CA SER A 270 14.78 4.96 -28.95
C SER A 270 14.36 6.43 -29.11
N LEU A 271 13.99 7.09 -28.01
CA LEU A 271 13.62 8.52 -28.00
C LEU A 271 14.82 9.42 -28.31
N ILE A 272 16.00 9.11 -27.79
CA ILE A 272 17.23 9.86 -28.07
C ILE A 272 17.60 9.74 -29.55
N VAL A 273 17.51 8.55 -30.14
CA VAL A 273 17.73 8.33 -31.58
C VAL A 273 16.74 9.16 -32.41
N LEU A 274 15.46 9.20 -32.03
CA LEU A 274 14.45 10.04 -32.68
C LEU A 274 14.81 11.53 -32.61
N LEU A 275 15.20 12.03 -31.44
CA LEU A 275 15.60 13.42 -31.24
C LEU A 275 16.87 13.77 -32.03
N HIS A 276 17.82 12.85 -32.06
CA HIS A 276 19.05 12.99 -32.82
C HIS A 276 18.79 13.05 -34.33
N GLN A 277 17.91 12.19 -34.85
CA GLN A 277 17.52 12.21 -36.26
C GLN A 277 16.81 13.51 -36.66
N LEU A 278 15.96 14.05 -35.78
CA LEU A 278 15.16 15.21 -36.10
C LEU A 278 15.92 16.54 -35.98
N LEU A 279 16.77 16.67 -34.95
CA LEU A 279 17.37 17.94 -34.55
C LEU A 279 18.90 17.88 -34.39
N GLY A 280 19.53 16.75 -34.72
CA GLY A 280 20.98 16.51 -34.57
C GLY A 280 21.87 17.38 -35.45
N THR A 281 21.31 18.15 -36.38
CA THR A 281 22.05 19.17 -37.15
C THR A 281 22.58 20.31 -36.27
N ILE A 282 21.96 20.55 -35.10
CA ILE A 282 22.40 21.58 -34.16
C ILE A 282 23.49 20.99 -33.24
N ARG A 283 24.73 21.48 -33.36
CA ARG A 283 25.90 20.98 -32.60
C ARG A 283 25.66 20.84 -31.09
N LYS A 284 24.98 21.81 -30.46
CA LYS A 284 24.66 21.75 -29.03
C LYS A 284 23.75 20.56 -28.68
N LEU A 285 22.77 20.29 -29.55
CA LEU A 285 21.82 19.21 -29.35
C LEU A 285 22.44 17.85 -29.64
N HIS A 286 23.28 17.78 -30.67
CA HIS A 286 24.09 16.60 -30.97
C HIS A 286 24.92 16.18 -29.74
N ILE A 287 25.66 17.12 -29.13
CA ILE A 287 26.43 16.87 -27.91
C ILE A 287 25.51 16.45 -26.75
N ALA A 288 24.38 17.13 -26.55
CA ALA A 288 23.44 16.80 -25.48
C ALA A 288 22.84 15.39 -25.63
N THR A 289 22.46 14.98 -26.85
CA THR A 289 21.94 13.63 -27.12
C THR A 289 22.99 12.55 -26.89
N ILE A 290 24.26 12.79 -27.26
CA ILE A 290 25.36 11.85 -26.95
C ILE A 290 25.58 11.75 -25.44
N ALA A 291 25.61 12.88 -24.73
CA ALA A 291 25.77 12.89 -23.28
C ALA A 291 24.64 12.13 -22.58
N LEU A 292 23.39 12.33 -23.02
CA LEU A 292 22.22 11.60 -22.48
C LEU A 292 22.30 10.10 -22.78
N THR A 293 22.75 9.69 -23.96
CA THR A 293 22.99 8.27 -24.29
C THR A 293 23.99 7.66 -23.32
N ILE A 294 25.14 8.31 -23.09
CA ILE A 294 26.17 7.82 -22.18
C ILE A 294 25.62 7.71 -20.75
N LEU A 295 24.91 8.76 -20.29
CA LEU A 295 24.30 8.78 -18.96
C LEU A 295 23.29 7.64 -18.78
N THR A 296 22.39 7.44 -19.76
CA THR A 296 21.35 6.41 -19.71
C THR A 296 21.95 5.00 -19.68
N VAL A 297 23.00 4.76 -20.48
CA VAL A 297 23.69 3.46 -20.52
C VAL A 297 24.46 3.23 -19.21
N ALA A 298 25.15 4.24 -18.69
CA ALA A 298 25.86 4.15 -17.41
C ALA A 298 24.90 3.89 -16.24
N TRP A 299 23.75 4.56 -16.23
CA TRP A 299 22.68 4.33 -15.25
C TRP A 299 22.16 2.89 -15.30
N CYS A 300 21.90 2.37 -16.50
CA CYS A 300 21.45 0.98 -16.71
C CYS A 300 22.48 -0.02 -16.17
N MET A 301 23.75 0.17 -16.53
CA MET A 301 24.85 -0.68 -16.10
C MET A 301 24.97 -0.67 -14.57
N ALA A 302 24.90 0.49 -13.94
CA ALA A 302 24.91 0.60 -12.48
C ALA A 302 23.71 -0.11 -11.82
N ALA A 303 22.50 0.06 -12.38
CA ALA A 303 21.29 -0.59 -11.88
C ALA A 303 21.41 -2.12 -11.92
N ILE A 304 21.89 -2.67 -13.04
CA ILE A 304 22.05 -4.11 -13.26
C ILE A 304 23.13 -4.68 -12.35
N LEU A 305 24.31 -4.04 -12.30
CA LEU A 305 25.42 -4.52 -11.48
C LEU A 305 25.04 -4.56 -10.00
N VAL A 306 24.44 -3.49 -9.48
CA VAL A 306 24.01 -3.47 -8.08
C VAL A 306 22.88 -4.47 -7.84
N ASN A 307 21.94 -4.63 -8.76
CA ASN A 307 20.88 -5.63 -8.61
C ASN A 307 21.40 -7.07 -8.55
N ILE A 308 22.38 -7.42 -9.39
CA ILE A 308 22.98 -8.76 -9.43
C ILE A 308 23.83 -9.00 -8.18
N PHE A 309 24.62 -8.02 -7.77
CA PHE A 309 25.59 -8.16 -6.67
C PHE A 309 25.12 -7.59 -5.33
N GLN A 310 23.83 -7.24 -5.17
CA GLN A 310 23.30 -6.73 -3.90
C GLN A 310 23.39 -7.74 -2.75
N CYS A 311 23.50 -9.03 -3.07
CA CYS A 311 23.73 -10.10 -2.10
C CYS A 311 24.82 -11.04 -2.60
N TRP A 312 25.63 -11.54 -1.67
CA TRP A 312 26.64 -12.55 -1.93
C TRP A 312 26.34 -13.83 -1.14
N PRO A 313 26.08 -14.97 -1.81
CA PRO A 313 25.89 -15.12 -3.26
C PRO A 313 24.50 -14.58 -3.72
N PRO A 314 24.27 -14.31 -5.03
CA PRO A 314 23.02 -13.68 -5.49
C PRO A 314 21.75 -14.44 -5.08
N GLN A 315 21.82 -15.78 -5.02
CA GLN A 315 20.68 -16.61 -4.62
C GLN A 315 20.25 -16.40 -3.16
N TYR A 316 21.11 -15.82 -2.33
CA TYR A 316 20.78 -15.47 -0.95
C TYR A 316 19.60 -14.49 -0.88
N PHE A 317 19.41 -13.63 -1.89
CA PHE A 317 18.30 -12.68 -1.92
C PHE A 317 16.92 -13.36 -1.80
N TRP A 318 16.72 -14.51 -2.47
CA TRP A 318 15.45 -15.24 -2.48
C TRP A 318 15.47 -16.56 -1.71
N LEU A 319 16.65 -17.09 -1.34
CA LEU A 319 16.84 -18.32 -0.56
C LEU A 319 17.49 -18.06 0.81
N GLN A 320 17.11 -16.97 1.48
CA GLN A 320 17.70 -16.50 2.76
C GLN A 320 17.85 -17.58 3.85
N VAL A 321 16.99 -18.61 3.85
CA VAL A 321 17.00 -19.66 4.90
C VAL A 321 17.84 -20.89 4.51
N SER A 322 18.09 -21.09 3.21
CA SER A 322 18.78 -22.29 2.71
C SER A 322 20.25 -22.04 2.39
N VAL A 323 20.64 -20.78 2.23
CA VAL A 323 21.98 -20.36 1.85
C VAL A 323 22.49 -19.37 2.89
N LYS A 324 23.74 -19.49 3.32
CA LYS A 324 24.40 -18.47 4.14
C LYS A 324 24.96 -17.39 3.21
N GLY A 325 24.70 -16.14 3.52
CA GLY A 325 25.16 -15.02 2.73
C GLY A 325 24.93 -13.70 3.44
N THR A 326 25.37 -12.62 2.80
CA THR A 326 25.15 -11.25 3.27
C THR A 326 24.65 -10.39 2.12
N CYS A 327 23.91 -9.34 2.46
CA CYS A 327 23.43 -8.37 1.49
C CYS A 327 23.94 -6.98 1.88
N ILE A 328 24.10 -6.11 0.88
CA ILE A 328 24.46 -4.71 1.11
C ILE A 328 23.39 -4.01 1.94
N SER A 329 23.80 -3.11 2.84
CA SER A 329 22.89 -2.23 3.56
C SER A 329 22.40 -1.10 2.64
N GLY A 330 21.20 -0.57 2.89
CA GLY A 330 20.69 0.59 2.16
C GLY A 330 20.12 0.32 0.76
N GLN A 331 19.73 -0.91 0.43
CA GLN A 331 19.13 -1.28 -0.86
C GLN A 331 17.95 -0.38 -1.25
N THR A 332 17.04 -0.12 -0.31
CA THR A 332 15.87 0.74 -0.54
C THR A 332 16.28 2.15 -0.98
N THR A 333 17.26 2.74 -0.30
CA THR A 333 17.78 4.08 -0.64
C THR A 333 18.43 4.10 -2.02
N PHE A 334 19.15 3.05 -2.38
CA PHE A 334 19.77 2.92 -3.70
C PHE A 334 18.70 2.90 -4.81
N PHE A 335 17.68 2.03 -4.70
CA PHE A 335 16.64 1.93 -5.73
C PHE A 335 15.76 3.18 -5.82
N ILE A 336 15.49 3.87 -4.70
CA ILE A 336 14.82 5.17 -4.71
C ILE A 336 15.66 6.21 -5.48
N SER A 337 16.97 6.24 -5.22
CA SER A 337 17.90 7.15 -5.91
C SER A 337 17.95 6.85 -7.42
N MET A 338 17.97 5.58 -7.81
CA MET A 338 17.94 5.17 -9.21
C MET A 338 16.63 5.56 -9.90
N GLY A 339 15.50 5.45 -9.20
CA GLY A 339 14.20 5.95 -9.66
C GLY A 339 14.20 7.47 -9.90
N ALA A 340 14.76 8.23 -8.97
CA ALA A 340 14.86 9.69 -9.09
C ALA A 340 15.75 10.12 -10.26
N ILE A 341 16.90 9.46 -10.47
CA ILE A 341 17.79 9.73 -11.61
C ILE A 341 17.08 9.41 -12.92
N SER A 342 16.37 8.29 -13.00
CA SER A 342 15.60 7.93 -14.20
C SER A 342 14.55 8.98 -14.53
N LEU A 343 13.81 9.47 -13.52
CA LEU A 343 12.81 10.52 -13.70
C LEU A 343 13.44 11.84 -14.16
N MET A 344 14.62 12.18 -13.63
CA MET A 344 15.36 13.37 -14.05
C MET A 344 15.74 13.28 -15.54
N GLU A 345 16.19 12.11 -16.02
CA GLU A 345 16.45 11.89 -17.45
C GLU A 345 15.19 12.05 -18.31
N ASP A 346 14.03 11.57 -17.84
CA ASP A 346 12.76 11.75 -18.55
C ASP A 346 12.41 13.23 -18.73
N VAL A 347 12.58 14.03 -17.67
CA VAL A 347 12.39 15.48 -17.72
C VAL A 347 13.37 16.14 -18.68
N LEU A 348 14.64 15.74 -18.67
CA LEU A 348 15.65 16.27 -19.59
C LEU A 348 15.31 15.96 -21.05
N LEU A 349 14.86 14.73 -21.34
CA LEU A 349 14.43 14.31 -22.68
C LEU A 349 13.23 15.11 -23.18
N LEU A 350 12.28 15.41 -22.30
CA LEU A 350 11.11 16.22 -22.65
C LEU A 350 11.48 17.69 -22.89
N LEU A 351 12.33 18.30 -22.06
CA LEU A 351 12.66 19.73 -22.15
C LEU A 351 13.58 20.08 -23.33
N LEU A 352 14.43 19.13 -23.73
CA LEU A 352 15.45 19.32 -24.76
C LEU A 352 14.88 19.83 -26.11
N PRO A 353 13.86 19.20 -26.73
CA PRO A 353 13.25 19.71 -27.95
C PRO A 353 12.45 21.00 -27.72
N VAL A 354 11.76 21.16 -26.58
CA VAL A 354 10.93 22.34 -26.28
C VAL A 354 11.77 23.61 -26.28
N SER A 355 12.91 23.59 -25.59
CA SER A 355 13.80 24.75 -25.53
C SER A 355 14.28 25.23 -26.91
N THR A 356 14.35 24.32 -27.88
CA THR A 356 14.79 24.60 -29.25
C THR A 356 13.64 25.14 -30.09
N VAL A 357 12.47 24.48 -30.07
CA VAL A 357 11.27 24.89 -30.81
C VAL A 357 10.87 26.33 -30.46
N TRP A 358 10.97 26.71 -29.18
CA TRP A 358 10.58 28.04 -28.72
C TRP A 358 11.53 29.15 -29.17
N LYS A 359 12.79 28.81 -29.50
CA LYS A 359 13.78 29.75 -30.08
C LYS A 359 13.60 29.95 -31.58
N MET A 360 12.85 29.09 -32.27
CA MET A 360 12.61 29.24 -33.70
C MET A 360 11.62 30.38 -33.99
N ARG A 361 11.78 31.05 -35.14
CA ARG A 361 10.86 32.09 -35.63
C ARG A 361 9.62 31.46 -36.28
N LEU A 362 8.78 30.82 -35.45
CA LEU A 362 7.51 30.22 -35.86
C LEU A 362 6.34 30.96 -35.22
N ALA A 363 5.19 30.97 -35.89
CA ALA A 363 3.93 31.42 -35.30
C ALA A 363 3.64 30.63 -34.01
N VAL A 364 3.13 31.31 -32.98
CA VAL A 364 2.93 30.73 -31.63
C VAL A 364 2.09 29.45 -31.67
N GLN A 365 1.06 29.40 -32.54
CA GLN A 365 0.23 28.20 -32.73
C GLN A 365 1.05 26.98 -33.20
N LYS A 366 1.99 27.18 -34.15
CA LYS A 366 2.87 26.10 -34.64
C LYS A 366 3.84 25.65 -33.55
N LYS A 367 4.31 26.55 -32.69
CA LYS A 367 5.17 26.21 -31.54
C LYS A 367 4.46 25.30 -30.55
N PHE A 368 3.20 25.59 -30.23
CA PHE A 368 2.39 24.73 -29.36
C PHE A 368 2.14 23.36 -29.98
N GLN A 369 1.80 23.29 -31.27
CA GLN A 369 1.61 22.02 -31.98
C GLN A 369 2.88 21.16 -32.00
N LEU A 370 4.03 21.76 -32.30
CA LEU A 370 5.33 21.07 -32.27
C LEU A 370 5.70 20.62 -30.86
N THR A 371 5.49 21.47 -29.85
CA THR A 371 5.76 21.11 -28.44
C THR A 371 4.88 19.92 -28.00
N ALA A 372 3.58 19.95 -28.32
CA ALA A 372 2.66 18.86 -28.03
C ALA A 372 3.05 17.56 -28.78
N LEU A 373 3.53 17.68 -30.01
CA LEU A 373 4.02 16.53 -30.78
C LEU A 373 5.21 15.84 -30.10
N PHE A 374 6.15 16.61 -29.53
CA PHE A 374 7.28 16.06 -28.78
C PHE A 374 6.88 15.47 -27.42
N SER A 375 5.89 16.05 -26.75
CA SER A 375 5.39 15.56 -25.46
C SER A 375 4.55 14.28 -25.58
N VAL A 376 3.83 14.10 -26.69
CA VAL A 376 2.91 12.96 -26.89
C VAL A 376 3.56 11.81 -27.68
N GLY A 377 4.73 12.03 -28.28
CA GLY A 377 5.56 10.98 -28.89
C GLY A 377 4.99 10.29 -30.14
N SER A 378 3.74 10.55 -30.55
CA SER A 378 3.13 9.96 -31.75
C SER A 378 1.79 10.59 -32.14
N LEU A 379 1.80 11.74 -32.81
CA LEU A 379 0.63 12.23 -33.58
C LEU A 379 1.09 12.99 -34.84
N GLN A 380 1.77 12.27 -35.75
CA GLN A 380 2.14 12.79 -37.08
C GLN A 380 0.93 13.04 -38.01
N TRP A 381 -0.29 12.68 -37.60
CA TRP A 381 -1.46 12.67 -38.47
C TRP A 381 -2.10 14.05 -38.71
N LEU A 382 -1.89 15.04 -37.83
CA LEU A 382 -2.65 16.29 -37.87
C LEU A 382 -2.09 17.41 -38.77
N GLN A 383 -0.97 17.21 -39.47
CA GLN A 383 -0.38 18.27 -40.31
C GLN A 383 -0.62 18.16 -41.82
N ARG A 384 -1.25 17.09 -42.32
CA ARG A 384 -1.50 16.97 -43.77
C ARG A 384 -2.83 17.55 -44.26
N GLY A 385 -3.69 18.04 -43.37
CA GLY A 385 -4.99 18.60 -43.74
C GLY A 385 -5.01 20.08 -44.11
N SER A 386 -3.89 20.82 -44.01
CA SER A 386 -3.91 22.29 -44.20
C SER A 386 -2.80 22.84 -45.11
N LEU A 387 -2.07 22.00 -45.84
CA LEU A 387 -1.00 22.46 -46.74
C LEU A 387 -1.24 22.14 -48.22
N ASP A 388 -2.35 21.48 -48.54
CA ASP A 388 -2.78 21.24 -49.93
C ASP A 388 -4.18 21.85 -50.14
N ALA A 389 -4.24 23.17 -50.31
CA ALA A 389 -5.32 23.85 -51.02
C ALA A 389 -4.69 24.99 -51.84
N PRO A 390 -5.04 25.11 -53.14
CA PRO A 390 -4.31 25.90 -54.13
C PRO A 390 -4.26 27.40 -53.86
#